data_AF-A0A2U3XT01-F1
#
_entry.id   AF-A0A2U3XT01-F1
#
_cell.length_a   1.000
_cell.length_b   1.000
_cell.length_c   1.000
_cell.angle_alpha   90.00
_cell.angle_beta   90.00
_cell.angle_gamma   90.00
#
_symmetry.space_group_name_H-M   'P 1'
#
loop_
_entity.id
_entity.type
_entity.pdbx_description
1 polymer ?
#
loop_
_entity_poly.entity_id
_entity_poly.type
_entity_poly.pdbx_seq_one_letter_code
_entity_poly.pdbx_strand_id
1 'polypeptide(L)'
;MLAIMEHLLEGQSLNLKVHQSGSGWSPVFVEDNLGVMSVGFLLSSPDDAVIWRGPKKNGMIKQFLRDVDWGEVDYLIVDTPPGTSDEHLSAVQYLSAAHIDGAVIITTPQEVSLQDVRKEINFCHKVKLPIIGVVENMSVFICPKCKKETQIFPPTTGGAEVMCQDLKIPLLGKVPLDPHIGKSCDKGQSFLMDAPDSPATFAYRSIIQRIQEFCGHHPPKEEHFLSS
;
A
#
# COMPACT_ATOMS: atom_id res chain seq x y z
N MET A 1 6.26 2.74 4.38
CA MET A 1 6.01 1.28 4.34
C MET A 1 6.14 0.73 2.93
N LEU A 2 5.53 1.34 1.89
CA LEU A 2 5.68 0.90 0.49
C LEU A 2 7.12 1.09 -0.05
N ALA A 3 7.74 2.26 0.15
CA ALA A 3 9.18 2.46 -0.11
C ALA A 3 10.12 1.59 0.77
N ILE A 4 9.61 1.05 1.90
CA ILE A 4 10.39 0.11 2.73
C ILE A 4 10.38 -1.27 2.07
N MET A 5 9.25 -1.71 1.51
CA MET A 5 9.19 -2.97 0.77
C MET A 5 10.09 -2.93 -0.46
N GLU A 6 10.00 -1.90 -1.30
CA GLU A 6 10.80 -1.84 -2.54
C GLU A 6 12.32 -1.92 -2.27
N HIS A 7 12.85 -1.19 -1.28
CA HIS A 7 14.27 -1.28 -0.91
C HIS A 7 14.65 -2.47 -0.01
N LEU A 8 13.73 -3.03 0.78
CA LEU A 8 13.95 -4.36 1.41
C LEU A 8 14.24 -5.40 0.33
N LEU A 9 13.53 -5.32 -0.79
CA LEU A 9 13.75 -6.19 -1.93
C LEU A 9 15.06 -5.86 -2.66
N GLU A 10 15.39 -4.59 -2.89
CA GLU A 10 16.63 -4.19 -3.56
C GLU A 10 17.89 -4.50 -2.73
N GLY A 11 17.87 -4.29 -1.41
CA GLY A 11 18.99 -4.59 -0.51
C GLY A 11 19.30 -6.09 -0.37
N GLN A 12 18.30 -6.96 -0.61
CA GLN A 12 18.43 -8.42 -0.61
C GLN A 12 18.41 -9.05 -2.02
N SER A 13 18.23 -8.24 -3.07
CA SER A 13 17.97 -8.67 -4.45
C SER A 13 19.09 -9.49 -5.09
N LEU A 14 20.30 -9.52 -4.51
CA LEU A 14 21.42 -10.25 -5.11
C LEU A 14 21.24 -11.78 -5.13
N ASN A 15 20.29 -12.37 -4.38
CA ASN A 15 20.06 -13.83 -4.40
C ASN A 15 18.59 -14.30 -4.36
N LEU A 16 17.61 -13.41 -4.26
CA LEU A 16 16.19 -13.81 -4.18
C LEU A 16 15.59 -13.88 -5.58
N LYS A 17 15.29 -15.09 -6.06
CA LYS A 17 14.69 -15.34 -7.38
C LYS A 17 13.29 -15.89 -7.25
N VAL A 18 12.40 -15.48 -8.17
CA VAL A 18 11.09 -16.11 -8.32
C VAL A 18 11.27 -17.54 -8.78
N HIS A 19 10.71 -18.48 -8.02
CA HIS A 19 10.69 -19.89 -8.39
C HIS A 19 9.37 -20.22 -9.08
N GLN A 20 9.43 -21.03 -10.13
CA GLN A 20 8.25 -21.56 -10.81
C GLN A 20 8.08 -23.04 -10.45
N SER A 21 6.93 -23.36 -9.89
CA SER A 21 6.49 -24.72 -9.54
C SER A 21 5.40 -25.19 -10.50
N GLY A 22 4.86 -26.40 -10.26
CA GLY A 22 3.69 -26.90 -10.98
C GLY A 22 2.38 -26.16 -10.65
N SER A 23 2.33 -25.42 -9.52
CA SER A 23 1.16 -24.63 -9.09
C SER A 23 1.22 -23.17 -9.53
N GLY A 24 2.38 -22.67 -9.96
CA GLY A 24 2.55 -21.29 -10.39
C GLY A 24 3.90 -20.71 -9.99
N TRP A 25 3.97 -19.38 -9.91
CA TRP A 25 5.10 -18.69 -9.29
C TRP A 25 4.97 -18.73 -7.76
N SER A 26 6.07 -19.04 -7.07
CA SER A 26 6.13 -18.94 -5.62
C SER A 26 6.55 -17.53 -5.21
N PRO A 27 5.89 -16.91 -4.21
CA PRO A 27 6.32 -15.63 -3.68
C PRO A 27 7.71 -15.73 -3.05
N VAL A 28 8.44 -14.61 -3.07
CA VAL A 28 9.72 -14.49 -2.41
C VAL A 28 9.47 -14.16 -0.95
N PHE A 29 9.84 -15.04 -0.04
CA PHE A 29 9.69 -14.81 1.40
C PHE A 29 10.90 -14.04 1.95
N VAL A 30 10.64 -12.87 2.53
CA VAL A 30 11.65 -12.06 3.23
C VAL A 30 11.66 -12.31 4.74
N GLU A 31 10.53 -12.78 5.27
CA GLU A 31 10.35 -13.34 6.61
C GLU A 31 9.39 -14.54 6.51
N ASP A 32 9.32 -15.38 7.54
CA ASP A 32 8.49 -16.59 7.55
C ASP A 32 7.00 -16.31 7.26
N ASN A 33 6.52 -15.10 7.58
CA ASN A 33 5.14 -14.65 7.41
C ASN A 33 4.98 -13.49 6.42
N LEU A 34 6.00 -13.20 5.61
CA LEU A 34 5.96 -12.10 4.64
C LEU A 34 6.47 -12.55 3.27
N GLY A 35 5.53 -12.93 2.41
CA GLY A 35 5.75 -13.20 0.99
C GLY A 35 5.60 -11.94 0.15
N VAL A 36 6.48 -11.77 -0.84
CA VAL A 36 6.51 -10.60 -1.71
C VAL A 36 6.67 -11.02 -3.16
N MET A 37 5.97 -10.32 -4.06
CA MET A 37 6.16 -10.41 -5.49
C MET A 37 6.36 -9.01 -6.06
N SER A 38 7.39 -8.82 -6.87
CA SER A 38 7.72 -7.54 -7.50
C SER A 38 8.28 -7.77 -8.90
N VAL A 39 8.03 -6.80 -9.79
CA VAL A 39 8.65 -6.76 -11.11
C VAL A 39 10.17 -6.71 -11.00
N GLY A 40 10.72 -6.10 -9.94
CA GLY A 40 12.17 -6.01 -9.71
C GLY A 40 12.86 -7.38 -9.71
N PHE A 41 12.18 -8.44 -9.25
CA PHE A 41 12.74 -9.80 -9.26
C PHE A 41 12.84 -10.44 -10.66
N LEU A 42 12.13 -9.88 -11.64
CA LEU A 42 12.10 -10.37 -13.02
C LEU A 42 13.09 -9.62 -13.92
N LEU A 43 13.72 -8.56 -13.42
CA LEU A 43 14.71 -7.78 -14.14
C LEU A 43 16.07 -8.47 -14.12
N SER A 44 16.84 -8.25 -15.19
CA SER A 44 18.21 -8.79 -15.27
C SER A 44 19.20 -7.91 -14.51
N SER A 45 18.91 -6.61 -14.44
CA SER A 45 19.63 -5.62 -13.65
C SER A 45 18.64 -4.71 -12.90
N PRO A 46 18.96 -4.24 -11.67
CA PRO A 46 18.16 -3.22 -10.97
C PRO A 46 18.02 -1.90 -11.75
N ASP A 47 19.00 -1.58 -12.61
CA ASP A 47 18.99 -0.36 -13.43
C ASP A 47 18.14 -0.49 -14.70
N ASP A 48 17.54 -1.65 -14.96
CA ASP A 48 16.74 -1.89 -16.17
C ASP A 48 15.40 -1.12 -16.10
N ALA A 49 15.18 -0.23 -17.08
CA ALA A 49 13.92 0.51 -17.16
C ALA A 49 12.75 -0.41 -17.55
N VAL A 50 11.71 -0.43 -16.71
CA VAL A 50 10.45 -1.13 -16.99
C VAL A 50 9.57 -0.29 -17.92
N ILE A 51 9.70 -0.49 -19.23
CA ILE A 51 8.84 0.17 -20.23
C ILE A 51 7.83 -0.83 -20.78
N TRP A 52 6.77 -1.13 -20.03
CA TRP A 52 5.73 -2.05 -20.45
C TRP A 52 4.44 -1.30 -20.79
N ARG A 53 3.88 -1.58 -21.97
CA ARG A 53 2.70 -0.89 -22.49
C ARG A 53 1.51 -1.84 -22.63
N GLY A 54 0.33 -1.32 -22.31
CA GLY A 54 -0.98 -1.93 -22.54
C GLY A 54 -1.04 -3.42 -22.22
N PRO A 55 -1.08 -4.32 -23.23
CA PRO A 55 -1.25 -5.76 -23.00
C PRO A 55 -0.17 -6.40 -22.12
N LYS A 56 1.10 -6.00 -22.26
CA LYS A 56 2.19 -6.62 -21.49
C LYS A 56 2.08 -6.29 -20.00
N LYS A 57 1.72 -5.05 -19.69
CA LYS A 57 1.49 -4.58 -18.32
C LYS A 57 0.30 -5.31 -17.69
N ASN A 58 -0.84 -5.34 -18.38
CA ASN A 58 -2.04 -6.02 -17.90
C ASN A 58 -1.83 -7.54 -17.75
N GLY A 59 -1.03 -8.15 -18.63
CA GLY A 59 -0.61 -9.54 -18.52
C GLY A 59 0.20 -9.80 -17.25
N MET A 60 1.13 -8.92 -16.90
CA MET A 60 1.91 -9.08 -15.67
C MET A 60 1.05 -8.92 -14.41
N ILE A 61 0.15 -7.92 -14.38
CA ILE A 61 -0.78 -7.74 -13.25
C ILE A 61 -1.62 -9.00 -13.07
N LYS A 62 -2.15 -9.56 -14.17
CA LYS A 62 -2.87 -10.83 -14.13
C LYS A 62 -2.00 -11.94 -13.55
N GLN A 63 -0.76 -12.06 -14.03
CA GLN A 63 0.16 -13.10 -13.60
C GLN A 63 0.45 -13.04 -12.10
N PHE A 64 0.71 -11.84 -11.54
CA PHE A 64 0.90 -11.66 -10.10
C PHE A 64 -0.33 -12.01 -9.26
N LEU A 65 -1.53 -11.71 -9.77
CA LEU A 65 -2.77 -11.89 -9.01
C LEU A 65 -3.41 -13.27 -9.19
N ARG A 66 -3.05 -14.02 -10.24
CA ARG A 66 -3.71 -15.29 -10.62
C ARG A 66 -2.76 -16.46 -10.73
N ASP A 67 -1.51 -16.23 -11.13
CA ASP A 67 -0.55 -17.29 -11.44
C ASP A 67 0.55 -17.41 -10.37
N VAL A 68 0.48 -16.57 -9.32
CA VAL A 68 1.27 -16.71 -8.10
C VAL A 68 0.49 -17.57 -7.11
N ASP A 69 1.15 -18.61 -6.63
CA ASP A 69 0.65 -19.47 -5.56
C ASP A 69 0.94 -18.81 -4.21
N TRP A 70 0.03 -17.92 -3.79
CA TRP A 70 0.14 -17.21 -2.52
C TRP A 70 -0.12 -18.10 -1.30
N GLY A 71 -0.69 -19.30 -1.50
CA GLY A 71 -1.17 -20.14 -0.41
C GLY A 71 -2.28 -19.47 0.40
N GLU A 72 -2.36 -19.84 1.68
CA GLU A 72 -3.27 -19.22 2.64
C GLU A 72 -2.61 -17.97 3.24
N VAL A 73 -3.21 -16.79 3.04
CA VAL A 73 -2.73 -15.52 3.59
C VAL A 73 -3.85 -14.78 4.29
N ASP A 74 -3.55 -14.16 5.43
CA ASP A 74 -4.50 -13.31 6.15
C ASP A 74 -4.76 -11.98 5.42
N TYR A 75 -3.74 -11.46 4.74
CA TYR A 75 -3.79 -10.19 4.02
C TYR A 75 -2.98 -10.26 2.72
N LEU A 76 -3.60 -9.82 1.61
CA LEU A 76 -2.90 -9.54 0.36
C LEU A 76 -2.88 -8.03 0.12
N ILE A 77 -1.70 -7.41 0.24
CA ILE A 77 -1.50 -5.98 0.00
C ILE A 77 -1.01 -5.77 -1.43
N VAL A 78 -1.71 -4.94 -2.19
CA VAL A 78 -1.32 -4.56 -3.56
C VAL A 78 -0.87 -3.11 -3.56
N ASP A 79 0.41 -2.88 -3.86
CA ASP A 79 0.95 -1.54 -4.11
C ASP A 79 0.67 -1.14 -5.56
N THR A 80 -0.20 -0.16 -5.75
CA THR A 80 -0.54 0.33 -7.08
C THR A 80 0.25 1.61 -7.39
N PRO A 81 0.69 1.81 -8.65
CA PRO A 81 1.29 3.08 -9.07
C PRO A 81 0.39 4.29 -8.73
N PRO A 82 0.95 5.50 -8.61
CA PRO A 82 0.16 6.68 -8.31
C PRO A 82 -0.79 7.08 -9.47
N GLY A 83 -1.89 7.76 -9.11
CA GLY A 83 -2.88 8.31 -10.04
C GLY A 83 -4.02 7.35 -10.38
N THR A 84 -4.91 7.72 -11.29
CA THR A 84 -6.10 6.90 -11.65
C THR A 84 -5.86 6.08 -12.92
N SER A 85 -4.82 5.26 -12.92
CA SER A 85 -4.32 4.54 -14.09
C SER A 85 -5.08 3.23 -14.41
N ASP A 86 -4.82 2.62 -15.59
CA ASP A 86 -5.44 1.34 -16.00
C ASP A 86 -5.07 0.16 -15.07
N GLU A 87 -3.99 0.32 -14.30
CA GLU A 87 -3.47 -0.62 -13.33
C GLU A 87 -4.48 -0.89 -12.22
N HIS A 88 -5.13 0.16 -11.69
CA HIS A 88 -6.16 0.04 -10.66
C HIS A 88 -7.38 -0.70 -11.19
N LEU A 89 -7.80 -0.39 -12.43
CA LEU A 89 -8.90 -1.09 -13.09
C LEU A 89 -8.59 -2.58 -13.28
N SER A 90 -7.38 -2.88 -13.72
CA SER A 90 -6.93 -4.25 -13.93
C SER A 90 -6.89 -5.02 -12.60
N ALA A 91 -6.35 -4.43 -11.54
CA ALA A 91 -6.31 -5.04 -10.22
C ALA A 91 -7.73 -5.32 -9.69
N VAL A 92 -8.63 -4.33 -9.75
CA VAL A 92 -10.04 -4.49 -9.35
C VAL A 92 -10.74 -5.58 -10.15
N GLN A 93 -10.50 -5.64 -11.47
CA GLN A 93 -11.09 -6.65 -12.34
C GLN A 93 -10.59 -8.06 -12.02
N TYR A 94 -9.27 -8.25 -11.87
CA TYR A 94 -8.70 -9.59 -11.64
C TYR A 94 -8.98 -10.14 -10.24
N LEU A 95 -9.09 -9.26 -9.24
CA LEU A 95 -9.46 -9.60 -7.86
C LEU A 95 -10.96 -9.57 -7.59
N SER A 96 -11.80 -9.28 -8.60
CA SER A 96 -13.25 -9.18 -8.41
C SER A 96 -13.90 -10.42 -7.78
N ALA A 97 -13.37 -11.61 -8.06
CA ALA A 97 -13.84 -12.87 -7.47
C ALA A 97 -13.41 -13.05 -6.00
N ALA A 98 -12.29 -12.45 -5.60
CA ALA A 98 -11.73 -12.54 -4.25
C ALA A 98 -12.35 -11.51 -3.28
N HIS A 99 -13.22 -10.62 -3.77
CA HIS A 99 -13.88 -9.56 -2.99
C HIS A 99 -12.90 -8.68 -2.20
N ILE A 100 -12.37 -7.65 -2.87
CA ILE A 100 -11.46 -6.69 -2.24
C ILE A 100 -12.15 -6.00 -1.06
N ASP A 101 -11.56 -6.08 0.14
CA ASP A 101 -12.08 -5.42 1.35
C ASP A 101 -12.14 -3.91 1.21
N GLY A 102 -11.13 -3.31 0.59
CA GLY A 102 -11.13 -1.92 0.20
C GLY A 102 -9.75 -1.33 -0.11
N ALA A 103 -9.74 -0.04 -0.39
CA ALA A 103 -8.55 0.75 -0.65
C ALA A 103 -8.18 1.64 0.55
N VAL A 104 -6.88 1.74 0.83
CA VAL A 104 -6.30 2.77 1.69
C VAL A 104 -5.64 3.80 0.80
N ILE A 105 -6.06 5.06 0.93
CA ILE A 105 -5.57 6.14 0.06
C ILE A 105 -4.54 6.98 0.83
N ILE A 106 -3.35 7.16 0.27
CA ILE A 106 -2.26 7.92 0.90
C ILE A 106 -2.18 9.30 0.26
N THR A 107 -2.08 10.34 1.07
CA THR A 107 -1.89 11.73 0.63
C THR A 107 -0.81 12.43 1.45
N THR A 108 -0.49 13.67 1.09
CA THR A 108 0.33 14.58 1.88
C THR A 108 -0.39 15.93 2.04
N PRO A 109 -0.03 16.80 3.00
CA PRO A 109 -0.81 18.02 3.31
C PRO A 109 -0.93 19.03 2.15
N GLN A 110 -0.09 18.93 1.13
CA GLN A 110 -0.05 19.86 0.00
C GLN A 110 -1.28 19.70 -0.89
N GLU A 111 -1.84 20.83 -1.32
CA GLU A 111 -3.07 20.86 -2.13
C GLU A 111 -2.97 20.05 -3.43
N VAL A 112 -1.79 19.99 -4.05
CA VAL A 112 -1.58 19.18 -5.25
C VAL A 112 -1.83 17.68 -5.00
N SER A 113 -1.41 17.15 -3.84
CA SER A 113 -1.66 15.76 -3.47
C SER A 113 -3.13 15.53 -3.16
N LEU A 114 -3.77 16.46 -2.46
CA LEU A 114 -5.19 16.38 -2.12
C LEU A 114 -6.06 16.39 -3.38
N GLN A 115 -5.73 17.20 -4.40
CA GLN A 115 -6.45 17.22 -5.67
C GLN A 115 -6.40 15.88 -6.41
N ASP A 116 -5.27 15.19 -6.37
CA ASP A 116 -5.15 13.86 -6.98
C ASP A 116 -5.91 12.80 -6.17
N VAL A 117 -5.86 12.87 -4.83
CA VAL A 117 -6.67 12.00 -3.97
C VAL A 117 -8.18 12.19 -4.16
N ARG A 118 -8.65 13.41 -4.44
CA ARG A 118 -10.05 13.63 -4.81
C ARG A 118 -10.44 12.88 -6.08
N LYS A 119 -9.55 12.78 -7.06
CA LYS A 119 -9.79 11.99 -8.28
C LYS A 119 -9.79 10.49 -7.95
N GLU A 120 -8.89 10.04 -7.07
CA GLU A 120 -8.78 8.63 -6.65
C GLU A 120 -10.00 8.15 -5.87
N ILE A 121 -10.55 8.98 -4.97
CA ILE A 121 -11.79 8.70 -4.26
C ILE A 121 -12.95 8.54 -5.26
N ASN A 122 -13.04 9.46 -6.23
CA ASN A 122 -14.05 9.36 -7.29
C ASN A 122 -13.87 8.12 -8.17
N PHE A 123 -12.63 7.72 -8.44
CA PHE A 123 -12.34 6.48 -9.14
C PHE A 123 -12.87 5.27 -8.35
N CYS A 124 -12.53 5.16 -7.06
CA CYS A 124 -12.99 4.09 -6.18
C CYS A 124 -14.53 3.99 -6.17
N HIS A 125 -15.23 5.12 -6.05
CA HIS A 125 -16.69 5.15 -6.13
C HIS A 125 -17.25 4.66 -7.47
N LYS A 126 -16.65 5.07 -8.60
CA LYS A 126 -17.09 4.65 -9.94
C LYS A 126 -16.95 3.15 -10.16
N VAL A 127 -15.85 2.56 -9.67
CA VAL A 127 -15.58 1.11 -9.80
C VAL A 127 -16.16 0.30 -8.64
N LYS A 128 -16.88 0.95 -7.71
CA LYS A 128 -17.48 0.35 -6.52
C LYS A 128 -16.46 -0.36 -5.60
N LEU A 129 -15.23 0.15 -5.55
CA LEU A 129 -14.21 -0.29 -4.62
C LEU A 129 -14.46 0.38 -3.26
N PRO A 130 -14.63 -0.38 -2.15
CA PRO A 130 -14.77 0.21 -0.82
C PRO A 130 -13.51 1.02 -0.46
N ILE A 131 -13.69 2.10 0.28
CA ILE A 131 -12.57 2.91 0.77
C ILE A 131 -12.49 2.68 2.28
N ILE A 132 -11.41 2.06 2.73
CA ILE A 132 -11.11 1.86 4.16
C ILE A 132 -10.88 3.21 4.83
N GLY A 133 -10.11 4.07 4.16
CA GLY A 133 -9.93 5.46 4.54
C GLY A 133 -8.67 6.10 3.95
N VAL A 134 -8.39 7.32 4.40
CA VAL A 134 -7.26 8.13 3.95
C VAL A 134 -6.19 8.20 5.05
N VAL A 135 -4.92 8.16 4.68
CA VAL A 135 -3.78 8.46 5.55
C VAL A 135 -3.07 9.70 5.03
N GLU A 136 -2.86 10.70 5.89
CA GLU A 136 -2.04 11.87 5.57
C GLU A 136 -0.60 11.63 6.02
N ASN A 137 0.30 11.38 5.07
CA ASN A 137 1.72 11.21 5.32
C ASN A 137 2.46 12.55 5.39
N MET A 138 3.60 12.59 6.08
CA MET A 138 4.44 13.80 6.23
C MET A 138 3.69 15.00 6.83
N SER A 139 2.78 14.77 7.77
CA SER A 139 1.86 15.78 8.29
C SER A 139 2.55 16.90 9.09
N VAL A 140 3.48 16.52 9.97
CA VAL A 140 4.26 17.41 10.83
C VAL A 140 5.66 16.85 11.01
N PHE A 141 6.62 17.71 11.30
CA PHE A 141 7.95 17.31 11.77
C PHE A 141 8.05 17.56 13.28
N ILE A 142 8.49 16.55 14.04
CA ILE A 142 8.73 16.65 15.48
C ILE A 142 10.22 16.73 15.71
N CYS A 143 10.70 17.87 16.21
CA CYS A 143 12.13 18.04 16.48
C CYS A 143 12.61 17.04 17.55
N PRO A 144 13.61 16.19 17.26
CA PRO A 144 14.04 15.16 18.21
C PRO A 144 14.64 15.75 19.49
N LYS A 145 15.20 16.97 19.42
CA LYS A 145 15.86 17.67 20.53
C LYS A 145 14.89 18.40 21.44
N CYS A 146 14.01 19.25 20.88
CA CYS A 146 13.13 20.12 21.68
C CYS A 146 11.65 19.70 21.67
N LYS A 147 11.29 18.63 20.95
CA LYS A 147 9.92 18.09 20.81
C LYS A 147 8.90 19.06 20.20
N LYS A 148 9.34 20.23 19.72
CA LYS A 148 8.47 21.17 19.01
C LYS A 148 8.00 20.56 17.71
N GLU A 149 6.69 20.62 17.49
CA GLU A 149 6.05 20.30 16.23
C GLU A 149 6.17 21.47 15.24
N THR A 150 6.42 21.15 13.98
CA THR A 150 6.47 22.11 12.89
C THR A 150 5.76 21.53 11.67
N GLN A 151 4.78 22.27 11.15
CA GLN A 151 4.19 21.96 9.86
C GLN A 151 5.15 22.41 8.75
N ILE A 152 5.97 21.48 8.27
CA ILE A 152 6.89 21.74 7.14
C ILE A 152 6.09 22.12 5.88
N PHE A 153 4.95 21.48 5.70
CA PHE A 153 4.02 21.71 4.60
C PHE A 153 2.68 22.15 5.17
N PRO A 154 2.51 23.45 5.49
CA PRO A 154 1.27 23.94 6.08
C PRO A 154 0.12 23.77 5.08
N PRO A 155 -1.01 23.15 5.48
CA PRO A 155 -2.16 23.00 4.60
C PRO A 155 -2.81 24.36 4.36
N THR A 156 -3.20 24.64 3.11
CA THR A 156 -3.89 25.88 2.74
C THR A 156 -5.41 25.78 2.83
N THR A 157 -5.94 24.55 2.88
CA THR A 157 -7.37 24.21 2.82
C THR A 157 -7.80 23.29 3.97
N GLY A 158 -6.99 23.18 5.02
CA GLY A 158 -7.24 22.29 6.16
C GLY A 158 -6.79 20.83 5.97
N GLY A 159 -6.14 20.51 4.85
CA GLY A 159 -5.46 19.24 4.64
C GLY A 159 -6.41 18.07 4.38
N ALA A 160 -5.94 16.85 4.63
CA ALA A 160 -6.73 15.65 4.48
C ALA A 160 -7.95 15.61 5.42
N GLU A 161 -7.90 16.29 6.56
CA GLU A 161 -8.98 16.32 7.54
C GLU A 161 -10.25 16.98 7.00
N VAL A 162 -10.13 18.19 6.47
CA VAL A 162 -11.26 18.89 5.82
C VAL A 162 -11.72 18.12 4.58
N MET A 163 -10.80 17.63 3.75
CA MET A 163 -11.14 16.82 2.58
C MET A 163 -11.95 15.57 2.96
N CYS A 164 -11.54 14.84 3.99
CA CYS A 164 -12.21 13.63 4.46
C CYS A 164 -13.60 13.94 5.02
N GLN A 165 -13.76 15.06 5.75
CA GLN A 165 -15.06 15.52 6.24
C GLN A 165 -16.02 15.85 5.08
N ASP A 166 -15.54 16.63 4.09
CA ASP A 166 -16.35 17.03 2.93
C ASP A 166 -16.82 15.83 2.10
N LEU A 167 -15.92 14.86 1.90
CA LEU A 167 -16.18 13.66 1.09
C LEU A 167 -16.81 12.51 1.89
N LYS A 168 -16.97 12.67 3.21
CA LYS A 168 -17.48 11.65 4.14
C LYS A 168 -16.69 10.35 4.07
N ILE A 169 -15.37 10.45 4.00
CA ILE A 169 -14.42 9.32 4.01
C ILE A 169 -13.68 9.30 5.35
N PRO A 170 -13.41 8.13 5.96
CA PRO A 170 -12.65 8.06 7.19
C PRO A 170 -11.21 8.56 7.02
N LEU A 171 -10.74 9.43 7.92
CA LEU A 171 -9.32 9.71 8.08
C LEU A 171 -8.73 8.69 9.07
N LEU A 172 -7.91 7.77 8.58
CA LEU A 172 -7.30 6.71 9.38
C LEU A 172 -6.22 7.25 10.32
N GLY A 173 -5.48 8.26 9.89
CA GLY A 173 -4.47 8.91 10.73
C GLY A 173 -3.57 9.85 9.95
N LYS A 174 -2.68 10.52 10.70
CA LYS A 174 -1.65 11.41 10.17
C LYS A 174 -0.28 10.89 10.61
N VAL A 175 0.62 10.64 9.66
CA VAL A 175 1.97 10.15 9.94
C VAL A 175 2.96 11.33 9.89
N PRO A 176 3.68 11.62 10.98
CA PRO A 176 4.68 12.68 10.98
C PRO A 176 5.87 12.35 10.08
N LEU A 177 6.51 13.39 9.55
CA LEU A 177 7.78 13.31 8.85
C LEU A 177 8.87 12.85 9.84
N ASP A 178 9.38 11.63 9.65
CA ASP A 178 10.48 11.08 10.44
C ASP A 178 11.65 10.71 9.51
N PRO A 179 12.81 11.38 9.61
CA PRO A 179 13.99 11.08 8.79
C PRO A 179 14.51 9.65 8.93
N HIS A 180 14.22 8.98 10.06
CA HIS A 180 14.63 7.59 10.24
C HIS A 180 13.86 6.64 9.32
N ILE A 181 12.65 6.99 8.87
CA ILE A 181 11.90 6.19 7.89
C ILE A 181 12.71 6.06 6.60
N GLY A 182 13.15 7.17 6.02
CA GLY A 182 13.97 7.17 4.79
C GLY A 182 15.26 6.38 4.98
N LYS A 183 15.96 6.60 6.11
CA LYS A 183 17.19 5.86 6.43
C LYS A 183 16.98 4.35 6.57
N SER A 184 15.87 3.91 7.15
CA SER A 184 15.54 2.48 7.26
C SER A 184 15.12 1.91 5.90
N CYS A 185 14.38 2.67 5.07
CA CYS A 185 14.11 2.29 3.68
C CYS A 185 15.43 2.06 2.93
N ASP A 186 16.34 3.05 2.94
CA ASP A 186 17.61 3.01 2.20
C ASP A 186 18.49 1.79 2.54
N LYS A 187 18.30 1.24 3.74
CA LYS A 187 19.03 0.06 4.24
C LYS A 187 18.30 -1.26 4.08
N GLY A 188 17.05 -1.25 3.61
CA GLY A 188 16.18 -2.43 3.65
C GLY A 188 15.97 -2.92 5.08
N GLN A 189 15.63 -2.02 6.00
CA GLN A 189 15.37 -2.34 7.41
C GLN A 189 13.96 -1.92 7.82
N SER A 190 13.40 -2.63 8.79
CA SER A 190 12.07 -2.31 9.31
C SER A 190 12.13 -1.11 10.26
N PHE A 191 11.61 0.03 9.82
CA PHE A 191 11.50 1.23 10.64
C PHE A 191 10.75 0.99 11.97
N LEU A 192 9.72 0.14 11.96
CA LEU A 192 8.94 -0.18 13.16
C LEU A 192 9.76 -0.91 14.24
N MET A 193 10.84 -1.59 13.84
CA MET A 193 11.79 -2.26 14.72
C MET A 193 12.96 -1.34 15.12
N ASP A 194 13.44 -0.52 14.18
CA ASP A 194 14.57 0.40 14.41
C ASP A 194 14.19 1.58 15.33
N ALA A 195 12.94 2.04 15.27
CA ALA A 195 12.44 3.19 16.02
C ALA A 195 11.07 2.89 16.66
N PRO A 196 10.99 1.93 17.62
CA PRO A 196 9.72 1.47 18.18
C PRO A 196 8.96 2.56 18.94
N ASP A 197 9.68 3.51 19.53
CA ASP A 197 9.14 4.61 20.33
C ASP A 197 9.00 5.93 19.54
N SER A 198 9.16 5.87 18.21
CA SER A 198 8.95 7.04 17.35
C SER A 198 7.46 7.43 17.30
N PRO A 199 7.12 8.74 17.29
CA PRO A 199 5.78 9.22 16.97
C PRO A 199 5.20 8.63 15.67
N ALA A 200 6.03 8.41 14.65
CA ALA A 200 5.59 7.79 13.40
C ALA A 200 5.24 6.31 13.58
N THR A 201 5.98 5.58 14.41
CA THR A 201 5.67 4.18 14.75
C THR A 201 4.34 4.08 15.47
N PHE A 202 4.05 4.97 16.43
CA PHE A 202 2.75 5.01 17.09
C PHE A 202 1.61 5.33 16.10
N ALA A 203 1.83 6.28 15.19
CA ALA A 203 0.86 6.60 14.14
C ALA A 203 0.59 5.39 13.22
N TYR A 204 1.65 4.69 12.76
CA TYR A 204 1.51 3.48 11.96
C TYR A 204 0.73 2.39 12.70
N ARG A 205 1.06 2.08 13.96
CA ARG A 205 0.35 1.06 14.74
C ARG A 205 -1.14 1.40 14.89
N SER A 206 -1.48 2.66 15.16
CA SER A 206 -2.86 3.10 15.25
C SER A 206 -3.61 2.98 13.91
N ILE A 207 -2.97 3.29 12.79
CA ILE A 207 -3.56 3.14 11.45
C ILE A 207 -3.77 1.66 11.12
N ILE A 208 -2.77 0.82 11.37
CA ILE A 208 -2.84 -0.64 11.15
C ILE A 208 -4.00 -1.23 11.95
N GLN A 209 -4.14 -0.87 13.22
CA GLN A 209 -5.25 -1.33 14.05
C GLN A 209 -6.62 -0.98 13.44
N ARG A 210 -6.81 0.25 12.96
CA ARG A 210 -8.06 0.68 12.32
C ARG A 210 -8.35 -0.07 11.01
N ILE A 211 -7.31 -0.39 10.23
CA ILE A 211 -7.44 -1.21 9.02
C ILE A 211 -7.85 -2.63 9.41
N GLN A 212 -7.19 -3.22 10.40
CA GLN A 212 -7.51 -4.57 10.90
C GLN A 212 -8.94 -4.64 11.44
N GLU A 213 -9.38 -3.62 12.18
CA GLU A 213 -10.77 -3.49 12.62
C GLU A 213 -11.71 -3.47 11.41
N PHE A 214 -11.48 -2.61 10.41
CA PHE A 214 -12.32 -2.55 9.21
C PHE A 214 -12.46 -3.91 8.50
N CYS A 215 -11.33 -4.59 8.27
CA CYS A 215 -11.30 -5.90 7.62
C CYS A 215 -11.96 -6.99 8.49
N GLY A 216 -11.71 -7.00 9.80
CA GLY A 216 -12.24 -8.00 10.73
C GLY A 216 -13.76 -7.92 10.98
N HIS A 217 -14.42 -6.81 10.61
CA HIS A 217 -15.88 -6.67 10.73
C HIS A 217 -16.66 -7.28 9.56
N HIS A 218 -16.00 -7.94 8.59
CA HIS A 218 -16.68 -8.71 7.57
C HIS A 218 -16.86 -10.16 8.05
N PRO A 219 -18.07 -10.58 8.49
CA PRO A 219 -18.30 -12.00 8.72
C PRO A 219 -18.10 -12.75 7.40
N PRO A 220 -17.58 -13.99 7.42
CA PRO A 220 -17.61 -14.85 6.23
C PRO A 220 -19.06 -14.93 5.78
N LYS A 221 -19.38 -14.38 4.61
CA LYS A 221 -20.72 -14.48 4.05
C LYS A 221 -20.93 -15.94 3.69
N GLU A 222 -21.97 -16.55 4.26
CA GLU A 222 -22.38 -17.92 3.97
C GLU A 222 -22.35 -18.16 2.46
N GLU A 223 -21.59 -19.19 2.05
CA GLU A 223 -21.67 -19.73 0.71
C GLU A 223 -23.14 -20.07 0.44
N HIS A 224 -23.80 -19.31 -0.42
CA HIS A 224 -25.04 -19.76 -1.02
C HIS A 224 -24.70 -20.98 -1.89
N PHE A 225 -24.67 -22.16 -1.27
CA PHE A 225 -24.88 -23.41 -1.94
C PHE A 225 -26.26 -23.31 -2.60
N LEU A 226 -26.26 -22.99 -3.89
CA LEU A 226 -27.42 -23.16 -4.73
C LEU A 226 -27.72 -24.66 -4.81
N SER A 227 -28.52 -25.14 -3.86
CA SER A 227 -29.33 -26.33 -4.04
C SER A 227 -30.48 -25.97 -4.96
N SER A 228 -30.37 -26.31 -6.26
CA SER A 228 -31.48 -26.67 -7.16
C SER A 228 -30.91 -27.13 -8.50
#